data_AF-A0A516TQ45-F1
#
_entry.id   AF-A0A516TQ45-F1
#
_cell.length_a   1.000
_cell.length_b   1.000
_cell.length_c   1.000
_cell.angle_alpha   90.00
_cell.angle_beta   90.00
_cell.angle_gamma   90.00
#
_symmetry.space_group_name_H-M   'P 1'
#
loop_
_entity.id
_entity.type
_entity.pdbx_description
1 polymer ?
#
loop_
_entity_poly.entity_id
_entity_poly.type
_entity_poly.pdbx_seq_one_letter_code
_entity_poly.pdbx_strand_id
1 'polypeptide(L)'
;MTPLLLFFYFFIILFGKLNAQVEVTGGKVKLSLGSFVGKEAEACQKIISKDLLQTMLIDVSATGNERYIISGRISGNVLEGILLDRTKKEELIHKTFAGGDIRQSSHLFSDSILETLTGVKGFATCKIAFISSDTGFKELYLMDMDGAGLQRLTSDKTISAHPRWSHDRTMIAYTSYKSGYPDVYLIKLSKHSRVRFAFFPGVNSGAAFSPDDKYLALTLSKDGNPEIYIMSIEGGTPRQLTRNRATNTSPCWSPDGSQIVYTSDERGSIQLFIIPSEGGTSRRLITGNTYSSEPDWSKDGKKIAFSARIGGQFQIGVYDLNKQEASILTTQGGEDPSWTPNSRHLIYESHGSLYLLDTVSRQTVKIDCELKNCYQPSVSP
;
A
#
# COMPACT_ATOMS: atom_id res chain seq x y z
N MET A 1 -0.35 50.11 -48.12
CA MET A 1 -1.73 49.95 -47.59
C MET A 1 -1.81 48.60 -46.91
N THR A 2 -2.28 48.61 -45.68
CA THR A 2 -2.22 47.59 -44.61
C THR A 2 -2.90 46.26 -44.96
N PRO A 3 -2.38 45.11 -44.47
CA PRO A 3 -2.99 43.81 -44.68
C PRO A 3 -4.04 43.49 -43.59
N LEU A 4 -5.04 42.71 -44.01
CA LEU A 4 -6.14 42.15 -43.24
C LEU A 4 -5.63 41.21 -42.14
N LEU A 5 -6.04 41.43 -40.88
CA LEU A 5 -5.94 40.42 -39.80
C LEU A 5 -7.36 40.11 -39.30
N LEU A 6 -7.89 38.94 -39.68
CA LEU A 6 -9.07 38.35 -39.05
C LEU A 6 -8.66 37.72 -37.71
N PHE A 7 -9.14 38.27 -36.61
CA PHE A 7 -9.10 37.61 -35.30
C PHE A 7 -10.39 36.80 -35.12
N PHE A 8 -10.31 35.47 -35.19
CA PHE A 8 -11.35 34.58 -34.69
C PHE A 8 -11.18 34.45 -33.18
N TYR A 9 -12.07 35.07 -32.39
CA TYR A 9 -12.22 34.77 -30.98
C TYR A 9 -12.93 33.42 -30.82
N PHE A 10 -12.18 32.35 -30.58
CA PHE A 10 -12.74 31.12 -30.03
C PHE A 10 -12.95 31.32 -28.53
N PHE A 11 -14.20 31.55 -28.11
CA PHE A 11 -14.60 31.36 -26.72
C PHE A 11 -14.64 29.84 -26.45
N ILE A 12 -13.56 29.29 -25.90
CA ILE A 12 -13.62 27.97 -25.27
C ILE A 12 -14.24 28.19 -23.89
N ILE A 13 -15.53 27.91 -23.76
CA ILE A 13 -16.19 27.78 -22.46
C ILE A 13 -15.71 26.46 -21.86
N LEU A 14 -14.63 26.51 -21.06
CA LEU A 14 -14.28 25.42 -20.17
C LEU A 14 -15.31 25.37 -19.04
N PHE A 15 -16.31 24.50 -19.16
CA PHE A 15 -17.08 24.04 -18.01
C PHE A 15 -16.20 23.13 -17.15
N GLY A 16 -15.28 23.73 -16.39
CA GLY A 16 -14.67 23.07 -15.25
C GLY A 16 -15.73 22.98 -14.15
N LYS A 17 -16.36 21.81 -13.97
CA LYS A 17 -17.05 21.50 -12.70
C LYS A 17 -15.99 21.66 -11.60
N LEU A 18 -16.05 22.77 -10.86
CA LEU A 18 -15.42 22.87 -9.55
C LEU A 18 -16.13 21.86 -8.65
N ASN A 19 -15.66 20.62 -8.67
CA ASN A 19 -15.95 19.68 -7.59
C ASN A 19 -15.38 20.32 -6.34
N ALA A 20 -16.25 20.61 -5.38
CA ALA A 20 -15.86 21.13 -4.09
C ALA A 20 -14.95 20.08 -3.41
N GLN A 21 -13.64 20.23 -3.59
CA GLN A 21 -12.65 19.51 -2.82
C GLN A 21 -12.73 20.07 -1.41
N VAL A 22 -13.45 19.37 -0.54
CA VAL A 22 -13.22 19.53 0.89
C VAL A 22 -11.84 18.93 1.11
N GLU A 23 -10.82 19.79 1.19
CA GLU A 23 -9.52 19.37 1.67
C GLU A 23 -9.73 18.98 3.14
N VAL A 24 -9.94 17.69 3.37
CA VAL A 24 -10.27 17.15 4.69
C VAL A 24 -9.01 17.22 5.56
N THR A 25 -8.76 18.41 6.10
CA THR A 25 -7.59 18.75 6.93
C THR A 25 -7.88 18.62 8.43
N GLY A 26 -9.08 18.16 8.82
CA GLY A 26 -9.36 17.85 10.23
C GLY A 26 -10.78 17.38 10.60
N GLY A 27 -11.76 17.43 9.68
CA GLY A 27 -13.11 16.89 9.91
C GLY A 27 -13.31 15.51 9.28
N LYS A 28 -14.42 14.84 9.58
CA LYS A 28 -14.88 13.68 8.80
C LYS A 28 -16.09 14.06 7.98
N VAL A 29 -16.18 13.54 6.76
CA VAL A 29 -17.41 13.67 5.96
C VAL A 29 -18.45 12.73 6.55
N LYS A 30 -19.63 13.25 6.89
CA LYS A 30 -20.72 12.44 7.40
C LYS A 30 -21.64 12.04 6.27
N LEU A 31 -22.02 10.77 6.23
CA LEU A 31 -23.06 10.26 5.34
C LEU A 31 -23.98 9.31 6.06
N SER A 32 -25.16 9.11 5.51
CA SER A 32 -26.18 8.21 6.04
C SER A 32 -26.44 7.04 5.09
N LEU A 33 -26.81 5.89 5.67
CA LEU A 33 -27.30 4.75 4.90
C LEU A 33 -28.77 4.94 4.54
N GLY A 34 -29.05 4.97 3.24
CA GLY A 34 -30.40 4.95 2.68
C GLY A 34 -30.89 3.52 2.40
N SER A 35 -31.86 3.41 1.49
CA SER A 35 -32.45 2.11 1.14
C SER A 35 -31.50 1.28 0.30
N PHE A 36 -31.17 0.07 0.77
CA PHE A 36 -30.58 -0.96 -0.06
C PHE A 36 -31.58 -2.09 -0.25
N VAL A 37 -31.76 -2.54 -1.49
CA VAL A 37 -32.76 -3.55 -1.85
C VAL A 37 -32.10 -4.70 -2.59
N GLY A 38 -32.48 -5.93 -2.23
CA GLY A 38 -31.96 -7.17 -2.83
C GLY A 38 -31.53 -8.16 -1.76
N LYS A 39 -31.26 -9.40 -2.17
CA LYS A 39 -30.98 -10.52 -1.25
C LYS A 39 -29.78 -10.27 -0.32
N GLU A 40 -28.74 -9.62 -0.82
CA GLU A 40 -27.48 -9.36 -0.09
C GLU A 40 -27.38 -7.90 0.43
N ALA A 41 -28.51 -7.19 0.54
CA ALA A 41 -28.52 -5.76 0.89
C ALA A 41 -27.87 -5.47 2.25
N GLU A 42 -28.18 -6.26 3.28
CA GLU A 42 -27.64 -6.08 4.63
C GLU A 42 -26.11 -6.33 4.67
N ALA A 43 -25.64 -7.38 4.00
CA ALA A 43 -24.21 -7.67 3.90
C ALA A 43 -23.46 -6.55 3.17
N CYS A 44 -24.01 -6.07 2.05
CA CYS A 44 -23.48 -4.94 1.29
C CYS A 44 -23.36 -3.67 2.15
N GLN A 45 -24.41 -3.32 2.91
CA GLN A 45 -24.38 -2.15 3.80
C GLN A 45 -23.32 -2.26 4.89
N LYS A 46 -23.17 -3.45 5.50
CA LYS A 46 -22.16 -3.69 6.54
C LYS A 46 -20.74 -3.53 5.99
N ILE A 47 -20.47 -4.07 4.80
CA ILE A 47 -19.16 -3.97 4.14
C ILE A 47 -18.85 -2.51 3.83
N ILE A 48 -19.76 -1.79 3.15
CA ILE A 48 -19.55 -0.38 2.81
C ILE A 48 -19.33 0.47 4.07
N SER A 49 -20.11 0.23 5.12
CA SER A 49 -19.96 0.97 6.37
C SER A 49 -18.59 0.72 7.01
N LYS A 50 -18.15 -0.53 7.05
CA LYS A 50 -16.84 -0.91 7.60
C LYS A 50 -15.71 -0.26 6.80
N ASP A 51 -15.74 -0.37 5.47
CA ASP A 51 -14.74 0.22 4.58
C ASP A 51 -14.59 1.72 4.82
N LEU A 52 -15.71 2.45 4.80
CA LEU A 52 -15.72 3.90 4.94
C LEU A 52 -15.25 4.37 6.32
N LEU A 53 -15.69 3.69 7.39
CA LEU A 53 -15.23 3.98 8.76
C LEU A 53 -13.73 3.71 8.93
N GLN A 54 -13.22 2.64 8.33
CA GLN A 54 -11.81 2.27 8.38
C GLN A 54 -10.90 3.33 7.76
N THR A 55 -11.40 4.14 6.81
CA THR A 55 -10.65 5.27 6.24
C THR A 55 -10.34 6.37 7.24
N MET A 56 -11.08 6.47 8.35
CA MET A 56 -11.01 7.59 9.30
C MET A 56 -11.37 8.96 8.67
N LEU A 57 -11.81 9.02 7.40
CA LEU A 57 -12.21 10.24 6.70
C LEU A 57 -13.72 10.39 6.59
N ILE A 58 -14.45 9.29 6.74
CA ILE A 58 -15.91 9.23 6.61
C ILE A 58 -16.49 8.65 7.89
N ASP A 59 -17.51 9.32 8.43
CA ASP A 59 -18.38 8.76 9.45
C ASP A 59 -19.69 8.32 8.80
N VAL A 60 -20.11 7.11 9.11
CA VAL A 60 -21.37 6.54 8.63
C VAL A 60 -22.39 6.59 9.76
N SER A 61 -23.45 7.37 9.56
CA SER A 61 -24.56 7.50 10.49
C SER A 61 -25.70 6.55 10.12
N ALA A 62 -26.29 5.91 11.14
CA ALA A 62 -27.55 5.19 11.00
C ALA A 62 -28.77 6.13 10.89
N THR A 63 -28.61 7.42 11.20
CA THR A 63 -29.70 8.41 11.09
C THR A 63 -29.71 9.04 9.71
N GLY A 64 -30.87 9.01 9.05
CA GLY A 64 -31.05 9.51 7.67
C GLY A 64 -31.10 11.03 7.53
N ASN A 65 -30.38 11.80 8.35
CA ASN A 65 -30.40 13.28 8.34
C ASN A 65 -29.12 13.92 7.81
N GLU A 66 -28.11 13.12 7.46
CA GLU A 66 -26.87 13.65 6.88
C GLU A 66 -27.09 14.22 5.48
N ARG A 67 -26.24 15.15 5.07
CA ARG A 67 -26.27 15.77 3.72
C ARG A 67 -26.10 14.73 2.63
N TYR A 68 -25.16 13.82 2.82
CA TYR A 68 -24.89 12.74 1.88
C TYR A 68 -25.64 11.48 2.31
N ILE A 69 -26.28 10.82 1.35
CA ILE A 69 -26.97 9.55 1.57
C ILE A 69 -26.56 8.58 0.47
N ILE A 70 -26.29 7.33 0.85
CA ILE A 70 -25.98 6.25 -0.08
C ILE A 70 -27.13 5.25 -0.13
N SER A 71 -27.45 4.77 -1.32
CA SER A 71 -28.46 3.73 -1.54
C SER A 71 -27.96 2.74 -2.58
N GLY A 72 -28.63 1.59 -2.69
CA GLY A 72 -28.23 0.60 -3.68
C GLY A 72 -29.29 -0.42 -4.04
N ARG A 73 -29.18 -0.98 -5.23
CA ARG A 73 -29.95 -2.13 -5.67
C ARG A 73 -29.00 -3.26 -6.02
N ILE A 74 -29.21 -4.42 -5.40
CA ILE A 74 -28.42 -5.61 -5.60
C ILE A 74 -29.20 -6.57 -6.50
N SER A 75 -28.57 -7.00 -7.60
CA SER A 75 -29.09 -8.04 -8.48
C SER A 75 -27.99 -9.07 -8.77
N GLY A 76 -28.12 -10.27 -8.20
CA GLY A 76 -27.03 -11.24 -8.18
C GLY A 76 -25.80 -10.68 -7.45
N ASN A 77 -24.65 -10.64 -8.13
CA ASN A 77 -23.37 -10.15 -7.59
C ASN A 77 -23.09 -8.69 -7.96
N VAL A 78 -24.06 -8.01 -8.59
CA VAL A 78 -23.91 -6.65 -9.11
C VAL A 78 -24.63 -5.67 -8.19
N LEU A 79 -23.96 -4.56 -7.89
CA LEU A 79 -24.49 -3.45 -7.11
C LEU A 79 -24.69 -2.23 -8.00
N GLU A 80 -25.92 -1.78 -8.18
CA GLU A 80 -26.20 -0.43 -8.65
C GLU A 80 -26.18 0.51 -7.43
N GLY A 81 -25.14 1.33 -7.31
CA GLY A 81 -24.89 2.21 -6.17
C GLY A 81 -25.17 3.67 -6.49
N ILE A 82 -25.80 4.37 -5.56
CA ILE A 82 -26.14 5.79 -5.68
C ILE A 82 -25.59 6.56 -4.47
N LEU A 83 -24.93 7.69 -4.71
CA LEU A 83 -24.55 8.68 -3.70
C LEU A 83 -25.24 10.01 -4.05
N LEU A 84 -26.10 10.50 -3.16
CA LEU A 84 -26.88 11.71 -3.36
C LEU A 84 -26.43 12.82 -2.40
N ASP A 85 -26.22 14.02 -2.92
CA ASP A 85 -26.13 15.26 -2.13
C ASP A 85 -27.54 15.84 -1.95
N ARG A 86 -28.13 15.69 -0.77
CA ARG A 86 -29.51 16.11 -0.49
C ARG A 86 -29.69 17.62 -0.47
N THR A 87 -28.63 18.37 -0.14
CA THR A 87 -28.67 19.83 -0.14
C THR A 87 -28.75 20.35 -1.57
N LYS A 88 -27.96 19.77 -2.49
CA LYS A 88 -27.96 20.13 -3.90
C LYS A 88 -29.03 19.41 -4.73
N LYS A 89 -29.61 18.34 -4.20
CA LYS A 89 -30.49 17.40 -4.93
C LYS A 89 -29.82 16.85 -6.20
N GLU A 90 -28.54 16.53 -6.09
CA GLU A 90 -27.71 16.02 -7.19
C GLU A 90 -27.17 14.63 -6.85
N GLU A 91 -27.28 13.70 -7.78
CA GLU A 91 -26.61 12.40 -7.70
C GLU A 91 -25.15 12.57 -8.10
N LEU A 92 -24.26 12.40 -7.12
CA LEU A 92 -22.82 12.46 -7.34
C LEU A 92 -22.27 11.15 -7.91
N ILE A 93 -22.92 10.03 -7.57
CA ILE A 93 -22.68 8.70 -8.15
C ILE A 93 -24.04 8.10 -8.48
N HIS A 94 -24.16 7.55 -9.68
CA HIS A 94 -25.17 6.57 -10.06
C HIS A 94 -24.51 5.62 -11.06
N LYS A 95 -24.01 4.48 -10.56
CA LYS A 95 -23.19 3.55 -11.35
C LYS A 95 -23.44 2.10 -10.94
N THR A 96 -23.09 1.19 -11.84
CA THR A 96 -23.08 -0.24 -11.60
C THR A 96 -21.66 -0.72 -11.26
N PHE A 97 -21.54 -1.50 -10.20
CA PHE A 97 -20.31 -2.10 -9.70
C PHE A 97 -20.43 -3.63 -9.78
N ALA A 98 -19.47 -4.27 -10.45
CA ALA A 98 -19.46 -5.72 -10.67
C ALA A 98 -18.06 -6.29 -10.38
N GLY A 99 -17.85 -6.70 -9.12
CA GLY A 99 -16.56 -7.20 -8.61
C GLY A 99 -16.40 -8.72 -8.62
N GLY A 100 -17.32 -9.47 -9.24
CA GLY A 100 -17.34 -10.94 -9.24
C GLY A 100 -18.22 -11.53 -8.13
N ASP A 101 -18.25 -10.91 -6.96
CA ASP A 101 -19.21 -11.16 -5.89
C ASP A 101 -19.74 -9.83 -5.31
N ILE A 102 -20.74 -9.90 -4.42
CA ILE A 102 -21.32 -8.70 -3.83
C ILE A 102 -20.31 -7.93 -2.97
N ARG A 103 -19.36 -8.61 -2.35
CA ARG A 103 -18.37 -8.01 -1.45
C ARG A 103 -17.38 -7.14 -2.21
N GLN A 104 -16.84 -7.64 -3.31
CA GLN A 104 -15.99 -6.84 -4.19
C GLN A 104 -16.77 -5.69 -4.84
N SER A 105 -18.04 -5.92 -5.21
CA SER A 105 -18.92 -4.83 -5.68
C SER A 105 -19.14 -3.76 -4.60
N SER A 106 -19.27 -4.15 -3.32
CA SER A 106 -19.34 -3.23 -2.19
C SER A 106 -18.06 -2.43 -2.02
N HIS A 107 -16.89 -3.06 -2.02
CA HIS A 107 -15.59 -2.37 -1.90
C HIS A 107 -15.37 -1.36 -3.03
N LEU A 108 -15.71 -1.72 -4.27
CA LEU A 108 -15.63 -0.79 -5.41
C LEU A 108 -16.52 0.45 -5.21
N PHE A 109 -17.72 0.26 -4.64
CA PHE A 109 -18.60 1.38 -4.34
C PHE A 109 -18.06 2.24 -3.19
N SER A 110 -17.53 1.63 -2.13
CA SER A 110 -16.84 2.32 -1.02
C SER A 110 -15.70 3.20 -1.54
N ASP A 111 -14.85 2.65 -2.43
CA ASP A 111 -13.74 3.35 -3.04
C ASP A 111 -14.21 4.56 -3.87
N SER A 112 -15.28 4.39 -4.65
CA SER A 112 -15.89 5.47 -5.43
C SER A 112 -16.50 6.56 -4.55
N ILE A 113 -17.12 6.21 -3.42
CA ILE A 113 -17.68 7.16 -2.45
C ILE A 113 -16.55 7.98 -1.82
N LEU A 114 -15.50 7.31 -1.35
CA LEU A 114 -14.35 7.98 -0.73
C LEU A 114 -13.74 9.01 -1.67
N GLU A 115 -13.46 8.61 -2.90
CA GLU A 115 -12.85 9.49 -3.91
C GLU A 115 -13.76 10.67 -4.26
N THR A 116 -15.07 10.42 -4.42
CA THR A 116 -16.03 11.48 -4.75
C THR A 116 -16.18 12.52 -3.64
N LEU A 117 -16.18 12.09 -2.37
CA LEU A 117 -16.43 12.98 -1.24
C LEU A 117 -15.17 13.66 -0.70
N THR A 118 -13.99 13.06 -0.90
CA THR A 118 -12.74 13.53 -0.26
C THR A 118 -11.62 13.82 -1.25
N GLY A 119 -11.72 13.37 -2.50
CA GLY A 119 -10.63 13.40 -3.48
C GLY A 119 -9.50 12.40 -3.19
N VAL A 120 -9.58 11.61 -2.11
CA VAL A 120 -8.61 10.57 -1.77
C VAL A 120 -9.02 9.26 -2.44
N LYS A 121 -8.10 8.62 -3.16
CA LYS A 121 -8.36 7.31 -3.76
C LYS A 121 -8.73 6.26 -2.71
N GLY A 122 -9.70 5.44 -3.05
CA GLY A 122 -10.10 4.26 -2.30
C GLY A 122 -9.00 3.20 -2.19
N PHE A 123 -9.15 2.33 -1.21
CA PHE A 123 -8.26 1.19 -0.94
C PHE A 123 -9.00 -0.01 -0.33
N ALA A 124 -10.34 -0.01 -0.30
CA ALA A 124 -11.15 -1.10 0.21
C ALA A 124 -10.97 -2.38 -0.62
N THR A 125 -10.72 -2.23 -1.93
CA THR A 125 -10.42 -3.35 -2.84
C THR A 125 -9.00 -3.93 -2.69
N CYS A 126 -8.16 -3.35 -1.83
CA CYS A 126 -6.81 -3.85 -1.61
C CYS A 126 -6.80 -5.16 -0.79
N LYS A 127 -5.72 -5.91 -0.94
CA LYS A 127 -5.37 -7.06 -0.12
C LYS A 127 -4.08 -6.81 0.64
N ILE A 128 -3.89 -7.56 1.71
CA ILE A 128 -2.71 -7.50 2.57
C ILE A 128 -2.05 -8.87 2.52
N ALA A 129 -0.80 -8.90 2.04
CA ALA A 129 0.09 -10.05 2.22
C ALA A 129 0.91 -9.80 3.49
N PHE A 130 0.98 -10.77 4.39
CA PHE A 130 1.66 -10.59 5.68
C PHE A 130 2.16 -11.91 6.24
N ILE A 131 3.06 -11.83 7.21
CA ILE A 131 3.56 -13.00 7.91
C ILE A 131 2.79 -13.18 9.21
N SER A 132 2.40 -14.40 9.56
CA SER A 132 1.94 -14.71 10.92
C SER A 132 2.67 -15.92 11.49
N SER A 133 2.94 -15.88 12.80
CA SER A 133 3.47 -17.02 13.55
C SER A 133 2.44 -17.70 14.45
N ASP A 134 1.14 -17.53 14.19
CA ASP A 134 0.04 -18.16 14.95
C ASP A 134 0.16 -19.69 14.99
N THR A 135 0.69 -20.29 13.92
CA THR A 135 0.91 -21.74 13.82
C THR A 135 2.16 -22.25 14.55
N GLY A 136 2.92 -21.36 15.19
CA GLY A 136 4.25 -21.62 15.74
C GLY A 136 5.41 -21.47 14.73
N PHE A 137 5.09 -21.31 13.44
CA PHE A 137 6.06 -21.03 12.38
C PHE A 137 5.66 -19.76 11.62
N LYS A 138 6.64 -19.00 11.11
CA LYS A 138 6.41 -17.78 10.32
C LYS A 138 5.95 -18.13 8.91
N GLU A 139 4.65 -17.99 8.67
CA GLU A 139 4.02 -18.38 7.41
C GLU A 139 3.41 -17.16 6.73
N LEU A 140 3.35 -17.19 5.40
CA LEU A 140 2.76 -16.14 4.58
C LEU A 140 1.25 -16.33 4.46
N TYR A 141 0.51 -15.27 4.71
CA TYR A 141 -0.93 -15.17 4.62
C TYR A 141 -1.35 -14.03 3.71
N LEU A 142 -2.60 -14.09 3.28
CA LEU A 142 -3.29 -13.11 2.46
C LEU A 142 -4.66 -12.84 3.07
N MET A 143 -5.10 -11.58 3.12
CA MET A 143 -6.46 -11.20 3.47
C MET A 143 -6.90 -9.94 2.73
N ASP A 144 -8.20 -9.63 2.73
CA ASP A 144 -8.72 -8.35 2.27
C ASP A 144 -8.34 -7.22 3.24
N MET A 145 -8.40 -5.97 2.78
CA MET A 145 -8.04 -4.79 3.58
C MET A 145 -8.80 -4.67 4.91
N ASP A 146 -10.03 -5.15 4.96
CA ASP A 146 -10.90 -5.13 6.14
C ASP A 146 -10.72 -6.36 7.05
N GLY A 147 -9.77 -7.25 6.74
CA GLY A 147 -9.44 -8.44 7.51
C GLY A 147 -10.15 -9.73 7.10
N ALA A 148 -11.12 -9.69 6.20
CA ALA A 148 -11.82 -10.91 5.78
C ALA A 148 -11.04 -11.69 4.71
N GLY A 149 -11.56 -12.87 4.33
CA GLY A 149 -10.99 -13.68 3.25
C GLY A 149 -9.59 -14.21 3.54
N LEU A 150 -9.28 -14.49 4.82
CA LEU A 150 -7.97 -14.98 5.23
C LEU A 150 -7.61 -16.29 4.51
N GLN A 151 -6.41 -16.31 3.93
CA GLN A 151 -5.84 -17.45 3.25
C GLN A 151 -4.38 -17.63 3.66
N ARG A 152 -4.01 -18.86 4.05
CA ARG A 152 -2.60 -19.25 4.24
C ARG A 152 -1.97 -19.65 2.91
N LEU A 153 -0.85 -19.03 2.53
CA LEU A 153 -0.15 -19.28 1.27
C LEU A 153 1.06 -20.21 1.41
N THR A 154 1.63 -20.34 2.61
CA THR A 154 2.75 -21.27 2.89
C THR A 154 2.45 -22.14 4.09
N SER A 155 2.94 -23.39 4.08
CA SER A 155 2.86 -24.30 5.23
C SER A 155 4.14 -25.13 5.34
N ASP A 156 5.28 -24.45 5.18
CA ASP A 156 6.58 -25.11 5.05
C ASP A 156 7.22 -25.41 6.42
N LYS A 157 6.60 -24.96 7.53
CA LYS A 157 7.11 -25.14 8.91
C LYS A 157 8.54 -24.62 9.08
N THR A 158 8.82 -23.51 8.42
CA THR A 158 10.08 -22.77 8.48
C THR A 158 9.75 -21.28 8.38
N ILE A 159 10.77 -20.44 8.18
CA ILE A 159 10.60 -18.99 8.09
C ILE A 159 10.20 -18.58 6.66
N SER A 160 9.08 -17.88 6.57
CA SER A 160 8.71 -16.98 5.48
C SER A 160 8.81 -15.53 5.96
N ALA A 161 9.33 -14.63 5.13
CA ALA A 161 9.57 -13.23 5.51
C ALA A 161 9.47 -12.28 4.30
N HIS A 162 9.22 -11.00 4.61
CA HIS A 162 9.23 -9.86 3.69
C HIS A 162 8.46 -10.09 2.38
N PRO A 163 7.14 -10.35 2.44
CA PRO A 163 6.33 -10.43 1.22
C PRO A 163 6.25 -9.07 0.52
N ARG A 164 6.30 -9.05 -0.82
CA ARG A 164 6.04 -7.86 -1.65
C ARG A 164 5.23 -8.23 -2.88
N TRP A 165 4.20 -7.44 -3.17
CA TRP A 165 3.35 -7.59 -4.34
C TRP A 165 4.04 -7.16 -5.63
N SER A 166 3.71 -7.84 -6.74
CA SER A 166 3.85 -7.28 -8.08
C SER A 166 2.80 -6.19 -8.32
N HIS A 167 3.11 -5.22 -9.17
CA HIS A 167 2.24 -4.10 -9.54
C HIS A 167 0.96 -4.56 -10.24
N ASP A 168 1.03 -5.62 -11.04
CA ASP A 168 -0.09 -6.27 -11.71
C ASP A 168 -0.98 -7.15 -10.79
N ARG A 169 -0.62 -7.26 -9.49
CA ARG A 169 -1.30 -8.08 -8.47
C ARG A 169 -1.33 -9.58 -8.76
N THR A 170 -0.49 -10.10 -9.65
CA THR A 170 -0.50 -11.53 -10.01
C THR A 170 0.49 -12.37 -9.21
N MET A 171 1.49 -11.72 -8.58
CA MET A 171 2.56 -12.39 -7.85
C MET A 171 2.87 -11.76 -6.51
N ILE A 172 3.44 -12.58 -5.62
CA ILE A 172 4.08 -12.14 -4.38
C ILE A 172 5.50 -12.70 -4.35
N ALA A 173 6.49 -11.82 -4.18
CA ALA A 173 7.86 -12.21 -3.87
C ALA A 173 8.02 -12.30 -2.36
N TYR A 174 8.74 -13.29 -1.85
CA TYR A 174 9.00 -13.45 -0.42
C TYR A 174 10.30 -14.20 -0.19
N THR A 175 10.89 -14.01 0.99
CA THR A 175 12.07 -14.78 1.43
C THR A 175 11.60 -16.05 2.13
N SER A 176 12.15 -17.22 1.77
CA SER A 176 11.82 -18.50 2.41
C SER A 176 13.07 -19.27 2.76
N TYR A 177 13.03 -19.93 3.93
CA TYR A 177 14.09 -20.80 4.45
C TYR A 177 13.85 -22.28 4.16
N LYS A 178 12.90 -22.63 3.29
CA LYS A 178 12.50 -24.04 3.06
C LYS A 178 13.56 -24.91 2.40
N SER A 179 14.57 -24.29 1.78
CA SER A 179 15.74 -24.99 1.24
C SER A 179 16.82 -25.25 2.29
N GLY A 180 16.67 -24.71 3.50
CA GLY A 180 17.73 -24.60 4.52
C GLY A 180 18.49 -23.27 4.49
N TYR A 181 18.33 -22.48 3.43
CA TYR A 181 18.97 -21.17 3.25
C TYR A 181 17.92 -20.09 2.93
N PRO A 182 18.16 -18.80 3.24
CA PRO A 182 17.30 -17.72 2.78
C PRO A 182 17.40 -17.58 1.26
N ASP A 183 16.34 -17.99 0.58
CA ASP A 183 16.17 -17.76 -0.86
C ASP A 183 14.96 -16.87 -1.13
N VAL A 184 14.97 -16.19 -2.27
CA VAL A 184 13.79 -15.50 -2.79
C VAL A 184 12.92 -16.48 -3.58
N TYR A 185 11.63 -16.52 -3.24
CA TYR A 185 10.61 -17.27 -3.95
C TYR A 185 9.53 -16.33 -4.49
N LEU A 186 8.89 -16.76 -5.58
CA LEU A 186 7.72 -16.10 -6.16
C LEU A 186 6.52 -17.02 -6.06
N ILE A 187 5.39 -16.50 -5.58
CA ILE A 187 4.08 -17.16 -5.62
C ILE A 187 3.29 -16.53 -6.77
N LYS A 188 2.79 -17.35 -7.70
CA LYS A 188 1.81 -16.94 -8.71
C LYS A 188 0.41 -17.22 -8.17
N LEU A 189 -0.37 -16.17 -7.91
CA LEU A 189 -1.61 -16.27 -7.14
C LEU A 189 -2.70 -17.07 -7.86
N SER A 190 -2.89 -16.85 -9.17
CA SER A 190 -3.91 -17.57 -9.95
C SER A 190 -3.68 -19.09 -10.02
N LYS A 191 -2.42 -19.53 -9.97
CA LYS A 191 -2.05 -20.95 -10.10
C LYS A 191 -1.69 -21.60 -8.76
N HIS A 192 -1.63 -20.83 -7.68
CA HIS A 192 -1.11 -21.27 -6.38
C HIS A 192 0.27 -21.96 -6.49
N SER A 193 1.07 -21.58 -7.49
CA SER A 193 2.37 -22.21 -7.78
C SER A 193 3.50 -21.36 -7.23
N ARG A 194 4.55 -22.01 -6.72
CA ARG A 194 5.72 -21.34 -6.13
C ARG A 194 6.99 -21.69 -6.89
N VAL A 195 7.81 -20.68 -7.19
CA VAL A 195 9.09 -20.84 -7.90
C VAL A 195 10.22 -20.34 -7.01
N ARG A 196 11.29 -21.12 -6.86
CA ARG A 196 12.56 -20.67 -6.27
C ARG A 196 13.25 -19.77 -7.29
N PHE A 197 13.39 -18.48 -7.00
CA PHE A 197 13.80 -17.48 -7.98
C PHE A 197 15.27 -17.10 -7.85
N ALA A 198 15.70 -16.64 -6.68
CA ALA A 198 17.11 -16.30 -6.43
C ALA A 198 17.65 -17.17 -5.30
N PHE A 199 18.73 -17.90 -5.59
CA PHE A 199 19.31 -18.94 -4.74
C PHE A 199 20.84 -19.01 -4.87
N PHE A 200 21.48 -17.84 -4.87
CA PHE A 200 22.93 -17.73 -4.92
C PHE A 200 23.55 -18.10 -3.57
N PRO A 201 24.86 -18.41 -3.50
CA PRO A 201 25.55 -18.62 -2.24
C PRO A 201 25.33 -17.45 -1.28
N GLY A 202 25.08 -17.74 0.00
CA GLY A 202 24.87 -16.73 1.04
C GLY A 202 23.40 -16.32 1.19
N VAL A 203 23.17 -15.05 1.50
CA VAL A 203 21.85 -14.46 1.74
C VAL A 203 21.21 -14.04 0.41
N ASN A 204 19.95 -14.44 0.20
CA ASN A 204 19.08 -13.91 -0.85
C ASN A 204 17.75 -13.51 -0.20
N SER A 205 17.43 -12.21 -0.12
CA SER A 205 16.26 -11.75 0.62
C SER A 205 15.69 -10.41 0.15
N GLY A 206 14.51 -10.07 0.67
CA GLY A 206 13.92 -8.73 0.59
C GLY A 206 13.70 -8.26 -0.85
N ALA A 207 13.07 -9.09 -1.68
CA ALA A 207 12.83 -8.75 -3.08
C ALA A 207 11.65 -7.78 -3.25
N ALA A 208 11.80 -6.79 -4.13
CA ALA A 208 10.77 -5.81 -4.47
C ALA A 208 10.65 -5.65 -6.00
N PHE A 209 9.42 -5.71 -6.52
CA PHE A 209 9.12 -5.55 -7.94
C PHE A 209 9.34 -4.10 -8.40
N SER A 210 9.90 -3.94 -9.60
CA SER A 210 9.86 -2.68 -10.33
C SER A 210 8.41 -2.30 -10.66
N PRO A 211 8.11 -1.01 -10.90
CA PRO A 211 6.75 -0.56 -11.25
C PRO A 211 6.17 -1.19 -12.51
N ASP A 212 7.03 -1.69 -13.42
CA ASP A 212 6.66 -2.37 -14.65
C ASP A 212 6.68 -3.91 -14.55
N ASP A 213 6.93 -4.45 -13.35
CA ASP A 213 7.03 -5.89 -13.04
C ASP A 213 8.08 -6.69 -13.83
N LYS A 214 9.00 -6.01 -14.55
CA LYS A 214 10.05 -6.68 -15.33
C LYS A 214 11.28 -7.05 -14.50
N TYR A 215 11.49 -6.39 -13.37
CA TYR A 215 12.67 -6.56 -12.55
C TYR A 215 12.32 -6.72 -11.07
N LEU A 216 13.23 -7.37 -10.35
CA LEU A 216 13.27 -7.40 -8.90
C LEU A 216 14.54 -6.71 -8.42
N ALA A 217 14.40 -5.77 -7.48
CA ALA A 217 15.51 -5.37 -6.63
C ALA A 217 15.56 -6.32 -5.43
N LEU A 218 16.74 -6.79 -5.05
CA LEU A 218 16.89 -7.76 -3.95
C LEU A 218 18.25 -7.63 -3.26
N THR A 219 18.32 -8.16 -2.05
CA THR A 219 19.56 -8.26 -1.27
C THR A 219 20.26 -9.57 -1.62
N LEU A 220 21.50 -9.53 -2.10
CA LEU A 220 22.35 -10.72 -2.27
C LEU A 220 23.68 -10.55 -1.54
N SER A 221 24.18 -11.60 -0.91
CA SER A 221 25.53 -11.63 -0.33
C SER A 221 26.51 -12.54 -1.09
N LYS A 222 26.18 -12.86 -2.36
CA LYS A 222 26.96 -13.81 -3.17
C LYS A 222 28.41 -13.41 -3.43
N ASP A 223 28.70 -12.11 -3.35
CA ASP A 223 30.02 -11.53 -3.59
C ASP A 223 30.71 -11.04 -2.30
N GLY A 224 30.23 -11.47 -1.12
CA GLY A 224 30.80 -11.10 0.18
C GLY A 224 29.74 -10.59 1.16
N ASN A 225 29.74 -9.28 1.42
CA ASN A 225 28.72 -8.61 2.23
C ASN A 225 27.38 -8.49 1.48
N PRO A 226 26.25 -8.30 2.19
CA PRO A 226 24.96 -8.05 1.55
C PRO A 226 24.96 -6.74 0.77
N GLU A 227 24.57 -6.83 -0.50
CA GLU A 227 24.50 -5.72 -1.44
C GLU A 227 23.15 -5.73 -2.18
N ILE A 228 22.76 -4.59 -2.74
CA ILE A 228 21.55 -4.46 -3.56
C ILE A 228 21.87 -4.86 -5.00
N TYR A 229 21.02 -5.71 -5.56
CA TYR A 229 21.07 -6.15 -6.95
C TYR A 229 19.73 -5.92 -7.63
N ILE A 230 19.75 -5.85 -8.95
CA ILE A 230 18.59 -5.90 -9.83
C ILE A 230 18.67 -7.16 -10.70
N MET A 231 17.57 -7.90 -10.82
CA MET A 231 17.48 -9.12 -11.63
C MET A 231 16.19 -9.11 -12.44
N SER A 232 16.24 -9.56 -13.70
CA SER A 232 15.04 -9.71 -14.53
C SER A 232 14.11 -10.79 -13.97
N ILE A 233 12.79 -10.57 -14.06
CA ILE A 233 11.78 -11.55 -13.66
C ILE A 233 11.84 -12.84 -14.49
N GLU A 234 12.42 -12.76 -15.69
CA GLU A 234 12.70 -13.91 -16.57
C GLU A 234 13.93 -14.72 -16.11
N GLY A 235 14.66 -14.22 -15.10
CA GLY A 235 15.89 -14.81 -14.58
C GLY A 235 17.15 -14.20 -15.18
N GLY A 236 18.27 -14.92 -15.09
CA GLY A 236 19.56 -14.48 -15.61
C GLY A 236 20.52 -13.91 -14.56
N THR A 237 21.56 -13.22 -15.02
CA THR A 237 22.61 -12.69 -14.14
C THR A 237 22.13 -11.40 -13.44
N PRO A 238 22.18 -11.34 -12.10
CA PRO A 238 21.82 -10.12 -11.38
C PRO A 238 22.88 -9.04 -11.57
N ARG A 239 22.45 -7.80 -11.80
CA ARG A 239 23.30 -6.61 -11.86
C ARG A 239 23.47 -6.02 -10.47
N GLN A 240 24.70 -5.91 -10.00
CA GLN A 240 25.02 -5.28 -8.73
C GLN A 240 24.80 -3.77 -8.81
N LEU A 241 24.15 -3.19 -7.79
CA LEU A 241 23.82 -1.77 -7.71
C LEU A 241 24.65 -1.04 -6.66
N THR A 242 24.90 -1.68 -5.52
CA THR A 242 25.74 -1.14 -4.44
C THR A 242 27.02 -1.97 -4.29
N ARG A 243 28.13 -1.31 -3.94
CA ARG A 243 29.43 -1.96 -3.73
C ARG A 243 30.25 -1.16 -2.73
N ASN A 244 30.16 -1.53 -1.46
CA ASN A 244 30.92 -0.91 -0.37
C ASN A 244 31.20 -1.97 0.72
N ARG A 245 31.69 -1.54 1.89
CA ARG A 245 31.94 -2.45 3.04
C ARG A 245 30.73 -2.59 3.98
N ALA A 246 29.64 -1.90 3.66
CA ALA A 246 28.43 -1.83 4.46
C ALA A 246 27.51 -3.03 4.19
N THR A 247 26.56 -3.26 5.08
CA THR A 247 25.42 -4.14 4.82
C THR A 247 24.31 -3.32 4.16
N ASN A 248 24.00 -3.61 2.90
CA ASN A 248 22.94 -2.93 2.15
C ASN A 248 21.75 -3.87 1.95
N THR A 249 20.56 -3.49 2.42
CA THR A 249 19.38 -4.37 2.50
C THR A 249 18.06 -3.62 2.23
N SER A 250 16.95 -4.38 2.18
CA SER A 250 15.58 -3.87 2.13
C SER A 250 15.33 -2.84 1.02
N PRO A 251 15.59 -3.18 -0.26
CA PRO A 251 15.33 -2.28 -1.37
C PRO A 251 13.82 -2.07 -1.61
N CYS A 252 13.45 -0.86 -2.04
CA CYS A 252 12.13 -0.51 -2.52
C CYS A 252 12.26 0.43 -3.73
N TRP A 253 11.50 0.18 -4.79
CA TRP A 253 11.51 1.00 -6.00
C TRP A 253 10.73 2.30 -5.80
N SER A 254 11.21 3.37 -6.41
CA SER A 254 10.38 4.54 -6.68
C SER A 254 9.26 4.19 -7.66
N PRO A 255 8.08 4.83 -7.57
CA PRO A 255 6.93 4.49 -8.43
C PRO A 255 7.17 4.81 -9.91
N ASP A 256 8.14 5.65 -10.24
CA ASP A 256 8.57 5.95 -11.61
C ASP A 256 9.68 4.99 -12.12
N GLY A 257 10.19 4.10 -11.27
CA GLY A 257 11.24 3.13 -11.59
C GLY A 257 12.64 3.72 -11.73
N SER A 258 12.82 5.02 -11.50
CA SER A 258 14.11 5.70 -11.71
C SER A 258 15.11 5.48 -10.58
N GLN A 259 14.63 5.11 -9.39
CA GLN A 259 15.41 5.07 -8.16
C GLN A 259 15.02 3.89 -7.27
N ILE A 260 15.95 3.51 -6.39
CA ILE A 260 15.74 2.52 -5.34
C ILE A 260 16.13 3.18 -4.01
N VAL A 261 15.22 3.14 -3.04
CA VAL A 261 15.55 3.39 -1.64
C VAL A 261 15.96 2.08 -0.98
N TYR A 262 16.97 2.11 -0.13
CA TYR A 262 17.48 0.94 0.58
C TYR A 262 18.03 1.34 1.95
N THR A 263 18.32 0.34 2.77
CA THR A 263 18.89 0.48 4.11
C THR A 263 20.38 0.18 4.07
N SER A 264 21.21 0.96 4.76
CA SER A 264 22.67 0.77 4.83
C SER A 264 23.24 1.15 6.19
N ASP A 265 24.28 0.43 6.64
CA ASP A 265 25.09 0.79 7.81
C ASP A 265 26.42 1.50 7.46
N GLU A 266 26.58 2.01 6.22
CA GLU A 266 27.84 2.63 5.73
C GLU A 266 28.35 3.77 6.63
N ARG A 267 27.46 4.42 7.37
CA ARG A 267 27.79 5.53 8.29
C ARG A 267 27.76 5.13 9.76
N GLY A 268 27.93 3.83 10.05
CA GLY A 268 28.02 3.25 11.39
C GLY A 268 26.68 2.84 12.00
N SER A 269 25.60 3.56 11.70
CA SER A 269 24.24 3.18 12.09
C SER A 269 23.37 2.91 10.87
N ILE A 270 22.30 2.13 11.07
CA ILE A 270 21.34 1.75 10.04
C ILE A 270 20.54 2.97 9.59
N GLN A 271 20.65 3.31 8.30
CA GLN A 271 20.11 4.54 7.71
C GLN A 271 19.53 4.27 6.32
N LEU A 272 18.73 5.21 5.83
CA LEU A 272 18.15 5.14 4.50
C LEU A 272 19.02 5.86 3.46
N PHE A 273 19.13 5.24 2.28
CA PHE A 273 19.84 5.76 1.12
C PHE A 273 18.98 5.60 -0.12
N ILE A 274 19.17 6.49 -1.10
CA ILE A 274 18.60 6.37 -2.44
C ILE A 274 19.74 6.25 -3.45
N ILE A 275 19.56 5.39 -4.45
CA ILE A 275 20.46 5.21 -5.59
C ILE A 275 19.64 5.17 -6.89
N PRO A 276 20.13 5.73 -8.01
CA PRO A 276 19.47 5.54 -9.32
C PRO A 276 19.38 4.06 -9.67
N SER A 277 18.29 3.62 -10.29
CA SER A 277 18.10 2.21 -10.67
C SER A 277 19.14 1.74 -11.69
N GLU A 278 19.63 2.64 -12.55
CA GLU A 278 20.75 2.38 -13.49
C GLU A 278 22.13 2.33 -12.81
N GLY A 279 22.20 2.63 -11.52
CA GLY A 279 23.43 2.73 -10.73
C GLY A 279 24.02 4.14 -10.70
N GLY A 280 25.10 4.30 -9.95
CA GLY A 280 25.76 5.59 -9.73
C GLY A 280 25.89 5.92 -8.25
N THR A 281 25.95 7.21 -7.95
CA THR A 281 26.19 7.70 -6.59
C THR A 281 24.94 7.59 -5.73
N SER A 282 25.07 6.94 -4.57
CA SER A 282 24.02 6.91 -3.56
C SER A 282 23.99 8.20 -2.74
N ARG A 283 22.80 8.56 -2.24
CA ARG A 283 22.59 9.71 -1.35
C ARG A 283 21.85 9.28 -0.09
N ARG A 284 22.40 9.63 1.07
CA ARG A 284 21.74 9.40 2.37
C ARG A 284 20.51 10.31 2.51
N LEU A 285 19.44 9.76 3.08
CA LEU A 285 18.31 10.53 3.58
C LEU A 285 18.54 10.90 5.04
N ILE A 286 18.52 12.19 5.36
CA ILE A 286 18.77 12.68 6.72
C ILE A 286 17.47 12.65 7.51
N THR A 287 17.20 11.52 8.16
CA THR A 287 15.96 11.34 8.95
C THR A 287 16.01 11.97 10.34
N GLY A 288 17.20 12.36 10.81
CA GLY A 288 17.41 12.82 12.20
C GLY A 288 17.38 11.70 13.24
N ASN A 289 17.19 10.44 12.84
CA ASN A 289 17.14 9.29 13.75
C ASN A 289 18.44 8.49 13.69
N THR A 290 18.80 7.84 14.80
CA THR A 290 19.99 6.97 14.87
C THR A 290 19.79 5.63 14.16
N TYR A 291 18.54 5.23 13.94
CA TYR A 291 18.17 4.01 13.22
C TYR A 291 16.98 4.31 12.30
N SER A 292 17.10 3.96 11.02
CA SER A 292 16.02 4.07 10.03
C SER A 292 16.15 2.94 9.00
N SER A 293 15.14 2.08 8.91
CA SER A 293 15.12 0.87 8.07
C SER A 293 13.76 0.65 7.39
N GLU A 294 13.64 -0.43 6.63
CA GLU A 294 12.38 -0.92 6.04
C GLU A 294 11.63 0.16 5.26
N PRO A 295 12.27 0.78 4.26
CA PRO A 295 11.63 1.85 3.52
C PRO A 295 10.50 1.33 2.62
N ASP A 296 9.43 2.11 2.52
CA ASP A 296 8.38 1.93 1.51
C ASP A 296 8.01 3.26 0.86
N TRP A 297 8.06 3.30 -0.48
CA TRP A 297 7.83 4.52 -1.26
C TRP A 297 6.34 4.72 -1.51
N SER A 298 5.84 5.94 -1.27
CA SER A 298 4.46 6.29 -1.60
C SER A 298 4.22 6.24 -3.11
N LYS A 299 3.02 5.85 -3.55
CA LYS A 299 2.69 5.74 -4.98
C LYS A 299 2.76 7.07 -5.75
N ASP A 300 2.58 8.20 -5.07
CA ASP A 300 2.75 9.54 -5.65
C ASP A 300 4.21 9.97 -5.81
N GLY A 301 5.16 9.18 -5.31
CA GLY A 301 6.60 9.43 -5.41
C GLY A 301 7.14 10.46 -4.41
N LYS A 302 6.31 11.05 -3.55
CA LYS A 302 6.69 12.21 -2.72
C LYS A 302 7.21 11.84 -1.33
N LYS A 303 6.92 10.65 -0.83
CA LYS A 303 7.23 10.26 0.55
C LYS A 303 7.81 8.86 0.62
N ILE A 304 8.60 8.63 1.66
CA ILE A 304 9.12 7.31 2.03
C ILE A 304 8.74 7.07 3.49
N ALA A 305 7.95 6.02 3.75
CA ALA A 305 7.70 5.54 5.10
C ALA A 305 8.86 4.65 5.54
N PHE A 306 9.16 4.60 6.84
CA PHE A 306 10.27 3.82 7.38
C PHE A 306 10.07 3.47 8.85
N SER A 307 10.74 2.41 9.29
CA SER A 307 10.85 2.05 10.70
C SER A 307 11.97 2.84 11.36
N ALA A 308 11.67 3.55 12.45
CA ALA A 308 12.63 4.31 13.23
C ALA A 308 12.79 3.69 14.62
N ARG A 309 14.00 3.66 15.19
CA ARG A 309 14.20 3.23 16.59
C ARG A 309 14.50 4.43 17.49
N ILE A 310 13.58 4.74 18.39
CA ILE A 310 13.63 5.91 19.29
C ILE A 310 13.36 5.45 20.72
N GLY A 311 14.27 5.77 21.66
CA GLY A 311 14.12 5.36 23.05
C GLY A 311 14.05 3.85 23.26
N GLY A 312 14.62 3.06 22.33
CA GLY A 312 14.59 1.60 22.35
C GLY A 312 13.35 0.97 21.70
N GLN A 313 12.33 1.77 21.34
CA GLN A 313 11.10 1.34 20.70
C GLN A 313 11.12 1.62 19.20
N PHE A 314 10.48 0.77 18.41
CA PHE A 314 10.25 1.04 17.00
C PHE A 314 9.03 1.93 16.80
N GLN A 315 9.07 2.81 15.80
CA GLN A 315 8.04 3.79 15.47
C GLN A 315 8.02 4.01 13.95
N ILE A 316 6.87 4.43 13.41
CA ILE A 316 6.74 4.77 12.00
C ILE A 316 7.15 6.22 11.77
N GLY A 317 8.14 6.39 10.89
CA GLY A 317 8.54 7.67 10.34
C GLY A 317 8.10 7.83 8.88
N VAL A 318 7.95 9.07 8.44
CA VAL A 318 7.76 9.43 7.03
C VAL A 318 8.73 10.54 6.66
N TYR A 319 9.53 10.30 5.61
CA TYR A 319 10.43 11.25 4.99
C TYR A 319 9.74 11.91 3.79
N ASP A 320 9.62 13.23 3.80
CA ASP A 320 9.10 14.01 2.67
C ASP A 320 10.27 14.39 1.75
N LEU A 321 10.24 13.90 0.51
CA LEU A 321 11.33 14.10 -0.45
C LEU A 321 11.44 15.54 -0.94
N ASN A 322 10.34 16.29 -0.96
CA ASN A 322 10.33 17.68 -1.40
C ASN A 322 10.92 18.59 -0.31
N LYS A 323 10.53 18.35 0.95
CA LYS A 323 11.04 19.12 2.11
C LYS A 323 12.40 18.65 2.58
N GLN A 324 12.78 17.42 2.25
CA GLN A 324 13.97 16.73 2.76
C GLN A 324 13.97 16.55 4.29
N GLU A 325 12.79 16.36 4.86
CA GLU A 325 12.58 16.27 6.31
C GLU A 325 11.83 14.99 6.67
N ALA A 326 12.16 14.42 7.83
CA ALA A 326 11.40 13.31 8.41
C ALA A 326 10.45 13.78 9.52
N SER A 327 9.34 13.07 9.67
CA SER A 327 8.43 13.20 10.80
C SER A 327 8.10 11.83 11.38
N ILE A 328 8.05 11.72 12.70
CA ILE A 328 7.63 10.50 13.40
C ILE A 328 6.14 10.59 13.67
N LEU A 329 5.42 9.54 13.27
CA LEU A 329 3.96 9.51 13.25
C LEU A 329 3.36 8.65 14.37
N THR A 330 4.08 7.64 14.86
CA THR A 330 3.63 6.78 15.96
C THR A 330 4.50 6.93 17.20
N THR A 331 3.90 6.71 18.38
CA THR A 331 4.62 6.71 19.67
C THR A 331 4.55 5.38 20.41
N GLN A 332 3.60 4.50 20.05
CA GLN A 332 3.29 3.23 20.73
C GLN A 332 3.67 2.01 19.87
N GLY A 333 4.90 1.98 19.36
CA GLY A 333 5.34 0.92 18.46
C GLY A 333 5.13 1.26 16.97
N GLY A 334 5.79 0.50 16.12
CA GLY A 334 5.58 0.54 14.68
C GLY A 334 6.77 0.08 13.85
N GLU A 335 6.59 -1.00 13.10
CA GLU A 335 7.59 -1.57 12.19
C GLU A 335 6.96 -1.94 10.83
N ASP A 336 7.82 -2.20 9.84
CA ASP A 336 7.46 -2.67 8.50
C ASP A 336 6.30 -1.89 7.83
N PRO A 337 6.42 -0.57 7.60
CA PRO A 337 5.35 0.18 6.96
C PRO A 337 5.14 -0.23 5.49
N SER A 338 3.87 -0.25 5.06
CA SER A 338 3.48 -0.44 3.66
C SER A 338 2.35 0.53 3.28
N TRP A 339 2.61 1.40 2.31
CA TRP A 339 1.65 2.37 1.80
C TRP A 339 0.47 1.67 1.12
N THR A 340 -0.73 2.21 1.36
CA THR A 340 -1.85 1.95 0.47
C THR A 340 -1.69 2.78 -0.82
N PRO A 341 -2.40 2.42 -1.91
CA PRO A 341 -2.23 3.09 -3.20
C PRO A 341 -2.56 4.60 -3.21
N ASN A 342 -3.22 5.10 -2.17
CA ASN A 342 -3.61 6.51 -2.09
C ASN A 342 -2.53 7.45 -1.53
N SER A 343 -1.36 6.93 -1.14
CA SER A 343 -0.23 7.74 -0.64
C SER A 343 -0.55 8.62 0.59
N ARG A 344 -1.62 8.26 1.30
CA ARG A 344 -2.08 8.91 2.55
C ARG A 344 -2.12 7.93 3.70
N HIS A 345 -2.63 6.73 3.46
CA HIS A 345 -2.71 5.68 4.46
C HIS A 345 -1.57 4.67 4.29
N LEU A 346 -1.14 4.09 5.39
CA LEU A 346 -0.19 2.97 5.38
C LEU A 346 -0.60 1.93 6.44
N ILE A 347 -0.23 0.68 6.20
CA ILE A 347 -0.33 -0.38 7.20
C ILE A 347 1.04 -0.56 7.84
N TYR A 348 1.07 -0.90 9.11
CA TYR A 348 2.29 -1.23 9.83
C TYR A 348 2.02 -2.30 10.89
N GLU A 349 3.06 -2.94 11.39
CA GLU A 349 2.98 -3.87 12.52
C GLU A 349 3.28 -3.15 13.84
N SER A 350 2.56 -3.51 14.89
CA SER A 350 2.97 -3.21 16.26
C SER A 350 2.52 -4.33 17.20
N HIS A 351 3.47 -4.89 17.95
CA HIS A 351 3.23 -5.90 18.98
C HIS A 351 2.41 -7.11 18.50
N GLY A 352 2.71 -7.62 17.30
CA GLY A 352 2.08 -8.77 16.67
C GLY A 352 0.68 -8.50 16.11
N SER A 353 0.33 -7.23 15.89
CA SER A 353 -0.94 -6.81 15.30
C SER A 353 -0.72 -5.82 14.16
N LEU A 354 -1.60 -5.83 13.16
CA LEU A 354 -1.55 -4.89 12.04
C LEU A 354 -2.43 -3.67 12.33
N TYR A 355 -1.94 -2.50 11.97
CA TYR A 355 -2.62 -1.23 12.15
C TYR A 355 -2.61 -0.42 10.85
N LEU A 356 -3.74 0.22 10.55
CA LEU A 356 -3.85 1.24 9.52
C LEU A 356 -3.58 2.60 10.15
N LEU A 357 -2.72 3.41 9.54
CA LEU A 357 -2.37 4.78 9.93
C LEU A 357 -2.83 5.74 8.84
N ASP A 358 -3.56 6.80 9.19
CA ASP A 358 -3.70 7.99 8.36
C ASP A 358 -2.54 8.94 8.67
N THR A 359 -1.63 9.14 7.71
CA THR A 359 -0.42 9.95 7.94
C THR A 359 -0.70 11.44 8.12
N VAL A 360 -1.89 11.92 7.76
CA VAL A 360 -2.29 13.33 7.94
C VAL A 360 -2.82 13.57 9.35
N SER A 361 -3.84 12.81 9.77
CA SER A 361 -4.43 12.95 11.12
C SER A 361 -3.63 12.27 12.23
N ARG A 362 -2.72 11.35 11.86
CA ARG A 362 -1.96 10.45 12.74
C ARG A 362 -2.83 9.50 13.57
N GLN A 363 -4.11 9.36 13.19
CA GLN A 363 -4.98 8.37 13.79
C GLN A 363 -4.63 6.98 13.29
N THR A 364 -4.75 6.01 14.19
CA THR A 364 -4.52 4.60 13.89
C THR A 364 -5.73 3.78 14.24
N VAL A 365 -6.02 2.77 13.43
CA VAL A 365 -7.06 1.79 13.66
C VAL A 365 -6.45 0.41 13.52
N LYS A 366 -6.71 -0.47 14.48
CA LYS A 366 -6.29 -1.88 14.39
C LYS A 366 -7.05 -2.55 13.25
N ILE A 367 -6.36 -3.29 12.40
CA ILE A 367 -6.98 -4.10 11.37
C ILE A 367 -7.43 -5.41 12.01
N ASP A 368 -8.69 -5.78 11.78
CA ASP A 368 -9.22 -7.04 12.25
C ASP A 368 -8.44 -8.19 11.60
N CYS A 369 -7.89 -9.08 12.42
CA CYS A 369 -7.25 -10.30 11.95
C CYS A 369 -7.47 -11.37 13.01
N GLU A 370 -7.94 -12.54 12.60
CA GLU A 370 -8.16 -13.66 13.51
C GLU A 370 -6.86 -14.32 13.99
N LEU A 371 -5.75 -14.08 13.28
CA LEU A 371 -4.44 -14.61 13.62
C LEU A 371 -3.74 -13.75 14.68
N LYS A 372 -2.92 -14.42 15.50
CA LYS A 372 -1.99 -13.75 16.39
C LYS A 372 -0.65 -13.52 15.70
N ASN A 373 0.16 -12.63 16.26
CA ASN A 373 1.56 -12.45 15.87
C ASN A 373 1.71 -12.20 14.36
N CYS A 374 1.09 -11.12 13.87
CA CYS A 374 1.13 -10.69 12.49
C CYS A 374 2.25 -9.67 12.27
N TYR A 375 3.02 -9.80 11.18
CA TYR A 375 4.23 -9.04 10.87
C TYR A 375 4.37 -8.74 9.38
N GLN A 376 5.24 -7.78 9.04
CA GLN A 376 5.72 -7.55 7.67
C GLN A 376 4.59 -7.40 6.63
N PRO A 377 3.62 -6.49 6.84
CA PRO A 377 2.54 -6.30 5.90
C PRO A 377 3.03 -5.74 4.57
N SER A 378 2.39 -6.15 3.48
CA SER A 378 2.52 -5.56 2.16
C SER A 378 1.14 -5.40 1.54
N VAL A 379 0.76 -4.15 1.28
CA VAL A 379 -0.53 -3.80 0.68
C VAL A 379 -0.44 -3.98 -0.85
N SER A 380 -1.48 -4.56 -1.43
CA SER A 380 -1.58 -4.69 -2.88
C SER A 380 -1.67 -3.30 -3.54
N PRO A 381 -0.97 -3.09 -4.67
CA PRO A 381 -0.89 -1.80 -5.37
C PRO A 381 -2.19 -1.37 -6.05
#